data_AF-A0AAW3W7W1-F1
#
_entry.id   AF-A0AAW3W7W1-F1
#
_cell.length_a   1.000
_cell.length_b   1.000
_cell.length_c   1.000
_cell.angle_alpha   90.00
_cell.angle_beta   90.00
_cell.angle_gamma   90.00
#
_symmetry.space_group_name_H-M   'P 1'
#
loop_
_entity.id
_entity.type
_entity.pdbx_description
1 polymer ?
#
loop_
_entity_poly.entity_id
_entity_poly.type
_entity_poly.pdbx_seq_one_letter_code
_entity_poly.pdbx_strand_id
1 'polypeptide(L)'
;MQGYYIVSSNSKNEKYDIRCELHPERAKNEVPDEQQKLYIEVENANNIIKSLINSEDIVKEKYFQKLLSLAQAGLVGETAQPNLALKSLIKLKEEMILIEGQRIKNSYMRKLGLFALGISVCLVIIDYIIGDLMKVTYIRMYIITCIGAMLGSWVSFGARKYSISFEQLSLLEEDMMGACIRLFYVGACSIIFVLFLNSGIINIDIGKMSTDNMSNNPELQATVGVLCGLIESKLGINIYEKAKSIID
;
A
#
# COMPACT_ATOMS: atom_id res chain seq x y z
N MET A 1 3.08 -24.76 -41.80
CA MET A 1 2.82 -23.33 -41.46
C MET A 1 2.30 -23.29 -40.04
N GLN A 2 2.86 -22.45 -39.17
CA GLN A 2 2.48 -22.39 -37.74
C GLN A 2 1.18 -21.60 -37.53
N GLY A 3 0.50 -21.87 -36.40
CA GLY A 3 -0.63 -21.07 -35.94
C GLY A 3 -0.16 -19.71 -35.41
N TYR A 4 -1.01 -18.68 -35.51
CA TYR A 4 -0.75 -17.34 -34.96
C TYR A 4 -2.07 -16.69 -34.50
N TYR A 5 -1.96 -15.62 -33.71
CA TYR A 5 -3.11 -14.90 -33.17
C TYR A 5 -3.56 -13.72 -34.05
N ILE A 6 -4.81 -13.33 -33.91
CA ILE A 6 -5.39 -12.06 -34.33
C ILE A 6 -5.63 -11.24 -33.07
N VAL A 7 -5.08 -10.02 -33.02
CA VAL A 7 -5.19 -9.13 -31.86
C VAL A 7 -5.97 -7.87 -32.24
N SER A 8 -7.05 -7.59 -31.51
CA SER A 8 -7.90 -6.42 -31.74
C SER A 8 -8.42 -5.83 -30.42
N SER A 9 -8.82 -4.55 -30.44
CA SER A 9 -9.47 -3.94 -29.28
C SER A 9 -10.93 -4.41 -29.18
N ASN A 10 -11.37 -4.83 -27.99
CA ASN A 10 -12.75 -5.25 -27.74
C ASN A 10 -13.65 -4.07 -27.32
N SER A 11 -13.46 -2.91 -27.95
CA SER A 11 -14.07 -1.63 -27.58
C SER A 11 -15.60 -1.64 -27.56
N LYS A 12 -16.23 -2.63 -28.21
CA LYS A 12 -17.69 -2.79 -28.29
C LYS A 12 -18.30 -3.46 -27.05
N ASN A 13 -17.55 -4.33 -26.37
CA ASN A 13 -18.05 -5.10 -25.21
C ASN A 13 -17.45 -4.62 -23.90
N GLU A 14 -16.17 -4.23 -23.89
CA GLU A 14 -15.47 -3.83 -22.68
C GLU A 14 -14.37 -2.79 -22.99
N LYS A 15 -14.34 -1.69 -22.22
CA LYS A 15 -13.32 -0.65 -22.37
C LYS A 15 -11.98 -1.19 -21.86
N TYR A 16 -10.89 -0.88 -22.56
CA TYR A 16 -9.54 -1.33 -22.24
C TYR A 16 -9.39 -2.86 -22.25
N ASP A 17 -10.04 -3.53 -23.21
CA ASP A 17 -9.91 -4.97 -23.39
C ASP A 17 -9.26 -5.32 -24.73
N ILE A 18 -8.35 -6.29 -24.70
CA ILE A 18 -7.62 -6.81 -25.86
C ILE A 18 -8.16 -8.21 -26.13
N ARG A 19 -8.75 -8.38 -27.31
CA ARG A 19 -9.21 -9.67 -27.79
C ARG A 19 -8.11 -10.32 -28.63
N CYS A 20 -7.60 -11.43 -28.14
CA CYS A 20 -6.64 -12.28 -28.84
C CYS A 20 -7.36 -13.57 -29.27
N GLU A 21 -7.51 -13.79 -30.57
CA GLU A 21 -8.15 -15.00 -31.12
C GLU A 21 -7.16 -15.79 -31.96
N LEU A 22 -7.33 -17.10 -32.06
CA LEU A 22 -6.57 -17.89 -33.03
C LEU A 22 -7.07 -17.58 -34.44
N HIS A 23 -6.14 -17.43 -35.39
CA HIS A 23 -6.52 -17.20 -36.77
C HIS A 23 -7.37 -18.38 -37.30
N PRO A 24 -8.58 -18.15 -37.83
CA PRO A 24 -9.56 -19.21 -38.09
C PRO A 24 -9.06 -20.29 -39.06
N GLU A 25 -8.25 -19.90 -40.05
CA GLU A 25 -7.69 -20.85 -41.03
C GLU A 25 -6.44 -21.58 -40.52
N ARG A 26 -5.76 -21.05 -39.51
CA ARG A 26 -4.47 -21.56 -39.02
C ARG A 26 -4.50 -22.13 -37.60
N ALA A 27 -5.64 -22.05 -36.93
CA ALA A 27 -5.91 -22.61 -35.60
C ALA A 27 -5.71 -24.13 -35.51
N LYS A 28 -5.59 -24.82 -36.66
CA LYS A 28 -5.29 -26.27 -36.73
C LYS A 28 -3.84 -26.61 -36.41
N ASN A 29 -2.93 -25.63 -36.44
CA ASN A 29 -1.51 -25.83 -36.17
C ASN A 29 -1.16 -25.25 -34.79
N GLU A 30 -0.23 -25.88 -34.09
CA GLU A 30 0.26 -25.37 -32.80
C GLU A 30 0.87 -23.96 -32.96
N VAL A 31 0.56 -23.13 -31.98
CA VAL A 31 1.13 -21.79 -31.83
C VAL A 31 2.50 -21.93 -31.17
N PRO A 32 3.55 -21.22 -31.62
CA PRO A 32 4.87 -21.27 -30.99
C PRO A 32 4.85 -20.92 -29.50
N ASP A 33 5.62 -21.64 -28.68
CA ASP A 33 5.68 -21.44 -27.22
C ASP A 33 5.99 -20.00 -26.81
N GLU A 34 6.85 -19.30 -27.56
CA GLU A 34 7.18 -17.90 -27.28
C GLU A 34 5.97 -16.97 -27.45
N GLN A 35 5.10 -17.24 -28.43
CA GLN A 35 3.86 -16.47 -28.62
C GLN A 35 2.83 -16.82 -27.54
N GLN A 36 2.73 -18.08 -27.12
CA GLN A 36 1.85 -18.46 -26.02
C GLN A 36 2.26 -17.78 -24.70
N LYS A 37 3.57 -17.73 -24.41
CA LYS A 37 4.10 -17.01 -23.23
C LYS A 37 3.78 -15.53 -23.28
N LEU A 38 3.98 -14.87 -24.42
CA LEU A 38 3.63 -13.47 -24.58
C LEU A 38 2.12 -13.24 -24.43
N TYR A 39 1.28 -14.13 -24.96
CA TYR A 39 -0.17 -14.04 -24.81
C TYR A 39 -0.59 -13.99 -23.33
N ILE A 40 -0.07 -14.91 -22.50
CA ILE A 40 -0.35 -14.95 -21.06
C ILE A 40 0.09 -13.64 -20.37
N GLU A 41 1.29 -13.15 -20.71
CA GLU A 41 1.82 -11.92 -20.14
C GLU A 41 1.03 -10.66 -20.55
N VAL A 42 0.54 -10.62 -21.79
CA VAL A 42 -0.35 -9.56 -22.28
C VAL A 42 -1.70 -9.62 -21.58
N GLU A 43 -2.27 -10.81 -21.38
CA GLU A 43 -3.54 -10.98 -20.67
C GLU A 43 -3.43 -10.52 -19.22
N ASN A 44 -2.36 -10.91 -18.53
CA ASN A 44 -2.06 -10.45 -17.17
C ASN A 44 -1.92 -8.93 -17.09
N ALA A 45 -1.17 -8.32 -18.03
CA ALA A 45 -1.02 -6.87 -18.08
C ALA A 45 -2.33 -6.14 -18.40
N ASN A 46 -3.15 -6.70 -19.29
CA ASN A 46 -4.47 -6.15 -19.63
C ASN A 46 -5.39 -6.13 -18.40
N ASN A 47 -5.44 -7.23 -17.64
CA ASN A 47 -6.21 -7.32 -16.40
C ASN A 47 -5.77 -6.27 -15.36
N ILE A 48 -4.46 -6.05 -15.22
CA ILE A 48 -3.93 -5.01 -14.33
C ILE A 48 -4.37 -3.62 -14.82
N ILE A 49 -4.21 -3.31 -16.12
CA ILE A 49 -4.69 -2.03 -16.68
C ILE A 49 -6.17 -1.83 -16.39
N LYS A 50 -7.03 -2.84 -16.64
CA LYS A 50 -8.46 -2.78 -16.32
C LYS A 50 -8.72 -2.47 -14.85
N SER A 51 -7.98 -3.10 -13.93
CA SER A 51 -8.13 -2.92 -12.47
C SER A 51 -7.69 -1.55 -11.94
N LEU A 52 -6.97 -0.75 -12.74
CA LEU A 52 -6.58 0.62 -12.37
C LEU A 52 -7.79 1.57 -12.39
N ILE A 53 -8.64 1.50 -11.36
CA ILE A 53 -9.90 2.27 -11.25
C ILE A 53 -9.64 3.75 -10.96
N ASN A 54 -8.55 4.07 -10.25
CA ASN A 54 -8.24 5.43 -9.82
C ASN A 54 -7.29 6.18 -10.78
N SER A 55 -6.89 5.55 -11.89
CA SER A 55 -6.02 6.18 -12.89
C SER A 55 -6.85 7.00 -13.86
N GLU A 56 -6.31 8.14 -14.28
CA GLU A 56 -6.96 9.00 -15.28
C GLU A 56 -7.18 8.25 -16.60
N ASP A 57 -8.36 8.40 -17.19
CA ASP A 57 -8.75 7.75 -18.45
C ASP A 57 -7.72 7.93 -19.57
N ILE A 58 -7.12 9.12 -19.66
CA ILE A 58 -6.08 9.46 -20.66
C ILE A 58 -4.81 8.62 -20.45
N VAL A 59 -4.39 8.46 -19.19
CA VAL A 59 -3.19 7.69 -18.83
C VAL A 59 -3.45 6.20 -19.06
N LYS A 60 -4.64 5.72 -18.66
CA LYS A 60 -5.09 4.34 -18.87
C LYS A 60 -5.19 3.99 -20.37
N GLU A 61 -5.72 4.90 -21.18
CA GLU A 61 -5.75 4.76 -22.65
C GLU A 61 -4.35 4.67 -23.24
N LYS A 62 -3.40 5.49 -22.77
CA LYS A 62 -2.00 5.43 -23.22
C LYS A 62 -1.37 4.06 -22.93
N TYR A 63 -1.61 3.48 -21.75
CA TYR A 63 -1.11 2.12 -21.43
C TYR A 63 -1.77 1.07 -22.29
N PHE A 64 -3.09 1.14 -22.45
CA PHE A 64 -3.87 0.23 -23.29
C PHE A 64 -3.37 0.23 -24.75
N GLN A 65 -3.19 1.41 -25.35
CA GLN A 65 -2.72 1.53 -26.74
C GLN A 65 -1.30 0.98 -26.91
N LYS A 66 -0.41 1.21 -25.94
CA LYS A 66 0.94 0.61 -25.94
C LYS A 66 0.88 -0.92 -25.84
N LEU A 67 0.04 -1.45 -24.96
CA LEU A 67 -0.17 -2.89 -24.80
C LEU A 67 -0.78 -3.53 -26.06
N LEU A 68 -1.75 -2.86 -26.69
CA LEU A 68 -2.35 -3.32 -27.94
C LEU A 68 -1.32 -3.36 -29.06
N SER A 69 -0.51 -2.30 -29.19
CA SER A 69 0.54 -2.20 -30.22
C SER A 69 1.61 -3.28 -30.06
N LEU A 70 2.07 -3.54 -28.83
CA LEU A 70 3.07 -4.58 -28.58
C LEU A 70 2.50 -6.00 -28.77
N ALA A 71 1.23 -6.21 -28.40
CA ALA A 71 0.54 -7.47 -28.63
C ALA A 71 0.39 -7.75 -30.13
N GLN A 72 0.01 -6.73 -30.92
CA GLN A 72 -0.05 -6.83 -32.37
C GLN A 72 1.32 -7.15 -32.99
N ALA A 73 2.39 -6.49 -32.56
CA ALA A 73 3.74 -6.74 -33.07
C ALA A 73 4.31 -8.12 -32.67
N GLY A 74 3.91 -8.64 -31.51
CA GLY A 74 4.46 -9.88 -30.95
C GLY A 74 3.65 -11.15 -31.19
N LEU A 75 2.36 -11.03 -31.54
CA LEU A 75 1.44 -12.19 -31.65
C LEU A 75 0.82 -12.35 -33.06
N VAL A 76 0.87 -11.33 -33.92
CA VAL A 76 0.18 -11.35 -35.22
C VAL A 76 1.12 -11.71 -36.36
N GLY A 77 0.73 -12.73 -37.13
CA GLY A 77 1.37 -13.10 -38.40
C GLY A 77 2.64 -13.94 -38.26
N GLU A 78 3.22 -14.29 -39.41
CA GLU A 78 4.43 -15.13 -39.51
C GLU A 78 5.72 -14.40 -39.09
N THR A 79 5.72 -13.06 -39.14
CA THR A 79 6.86 -12.20 -38.77
C THR A 79 6.77 -11.69 -37.33
N ALA A 80 5.91 -12.29 -36.51
CA ALA A 80 5.71 -11.92 -35.11
C ALA A 80 7.05 -11.98 -34.34
N GLN A 81 7.32 -10.96 -33.52
CA GLN A 81 8.56 -10.88 -32.73
C GLN A 81 8.26 -10.95 -31.22
N PRO A 82 7.90 -12.13 -30.70
CA PRO A 82 7.45 -12.27 -29.31
C PRO A 82 8.51 -11.83 -28.29
N ASN A 83 9.79 -12.16 -28.53
CA ASN A 83 10.90 -11.78 -27.65
C ASN A 83 11.13 -10.25 -27.58
N LEU A 84 10.93 -9.51 -28.68
CA LEU A 84 11.03 -8.05 -28.68
C LEU A 84 9.84 -7.41 -27.99
N ALA A 85 8.64 -7.96 -28.22
CA ALA A 85 7.42 -7.54 -27.55
C ALA A 85 7.47 -7.78 -26.04
N LEU A 86 8.03 -8.91 -25.57
CA LEU A 86 8.28 -9.17 -24.15
C LEU A 86 9.19 -8.14 -23.51
N LYS A 87 10.31 -7.78 -24.17
CA LYS A 87 11.20 -6.71 -23.69
C LYS A 87 10.49 -5.35 -23.61
N SER A 88 9.63 -5.07 -24.58
CA SER A 88 8.85 -3.83 -24.61
C SER A 88 7.76 -3.82 -23.53
N LEU A 89 7.18 -4.99 -23.24
CA LEU A 89 6.23 -5.17 -22.15
C LEU A 89 6.88 -4.94 -20.79
N ILE A 90 8.11 -5.42 -20.57
CA ILE A 90 8.86 -5.15 -19.33
C ILE A 90 9.02 -3.63 -19.14
N LYS A 91 9.42 -2.90 -20.19
CA LYS A 91 9.53 -1.43 -20.13
C LYS A 91 8.20 -0.74 -19.85
N LEU A 92 7.10 -1.25 -20.42
CA LEU A 92 5.76 -0.74 -20.14
C LEU A 92 5.38 -0.97 -18.67
N LYS A 93 5.64 -2.17 -18.12
CA LYS A 93 5.42 -2.48 -16.70
C LYS A 93 6.22 -1.53 -15.80
N GLU A 94 7.50 -1.28 -16.12
CA GLU A 94 8.36 -0.33 -15.40
C GLU A 94 7.81 1.11 -15.45
N GLU A 95 7.38 1.59 -16.62
CA GLU A 95 6.76 2.92 -16.78
C GLU A 95 5.46 3.03 -15.94
N MET A 96 4.63 2.00 -15.96
CA MET A 96 3.40 1.94 -15.16
C MET A 96 3.70 1.96 -13.66
N ILE A 97 4.67 1.17 -13.18
CA ILE A 97 5.10 1.17 -11.79
C ILE A 97 5.60 2.56 -11.37
N LEU A 98 6.40 3.22 -12.21
CA LEU A 98 6.94 4.55 -11.91
C LEU A 98 5.81 5.57 -11.73
N ILE A 99 4.87 5.64 -12.67
CA ILE A 99 3.82 6.66 -12.70
C ILE A 99 2.71 6.35 -11.68
N GLU A 100 2.11 5.16 -11.76
CA GLU A 100 0.98 4.78 -10.91
C GLU A 100 1.46 4.47 -9.49
N GLY A 101 2.64 3.88 -9.31
CA GLY A 101 3.18 3.64 -7.97
C GLY A 101 3.38 4.94 -7.18
N GLN A 102 3.89 6.00 -7.82
CA GLN A 102 3.98 7.32 -7.20
C GLN A 102 2.60 7.92 -6.89
N ARG A 103 1.66 7.84 -7.83
CA ARG A 103 0.29 8.37 -7.64
C ARG A 103 -0.43 7.68 -6.49
N ILE A 104 -0.40 6.35 -6.44
CA ILE A 104 -1.10 5.58 -5.42
C ILE A 104 -0.46 5.83 -4.04
N LYS A 105 0.87 5.81 -3.95
CA LYS A 105 1.59 6.16 -2.70
C LYS A 105 1.19 7.54 -2.19
N ASN A 106 1.18 8.55 -3.06
CA ASN A 106 0.83 9.92 -2.68
C ASN A 106 -0.64 10.05 -2.28
N SER A 107 -1.55 9.38 -2.99
CA SER A 107 -2.98 9.38 -2.68
C SER A 107 -3.24 8.79 -1.28
N TYR A 108 -2.65 7.64 -0.98
CA TYR A 108 -2.78 7.02 0.33
C TYR A 108 -2.11 7.84 1.44
N MET A 109 -0.89 8.35 1.21
CA MET A 109 -0.19 9.20 2.19
C MET A 109 -1.02 10.44 2.55
N ARG A 110 -1.74 11.02 1.58
CA ARG A 110 -2.69 12.12 1.81
C ARG A 110 -3.89 11.67 2.63
N LYS A 111 -4.53 10.53 2.29
CA LYS A 111 -5.66 9.99 3.05
C LYS A 111 -5.28 9.67 4.50
N LEU A 112 -4.15 8.99 4.70
CA LEU A 112 -3.62 8.67 6.02
C LEU A 112 -3.34 9.93 6.84
N GLY A 113 -2.69 10.93 6.24
CA GLY A 113 -2.43 12.21 6.90
C GLY A 113 -3.71 12.97 7.26
N LEU A 114 -4.72 12.99 6.38
CA LEU A 114 -6.00 13.66 6.64
C LEU A 114 -6.76 12.99 7.80
N PHE A 115 -6.81 11.66 7.82
CA PHE A 115 -7.44 10.94 8.93
C PHE A 115 -6.66 11.09 10.23
N ALA A 116 -5.32 11.04 10.19
CA ALA A 116 -4.48 11.26 11.36
C ALA A 116 -4.71 12.66 11.95
N LEU A 117 -4.79 13.69 11.10
CA LEU A 117 -5.09 15.06 11.51
C LEU A 117 -6.50 15.14 12.12
N GLY A 118 -7.52 14.61 11.42
CA GLY A 118 -8.91 14.67 11.89
C GLY A 118 -9.10 13.99 13.25
N ILE A 119 -8.55 12.79 13.42
CA ILE A 119 -8.62 12.06 14.70
C ILE A 119 -7.83 12.81 15.79
N SER A 120 -6.65 13.35 15.47
CA SER A 120 -5.86 14.12 16.44
C SER A 120 -6.59 15.37 16.93
N VAL A 121 -7.27 16.11 16.05
CA VAL A 121 -8.09 17.27 16.43
C VAL A 121 -9.23 16.84 17.35
N CYS A 122 -9.95 15.76 17.02
CA CYS A 122 -11.00 15.22 17.88
C CYS A 122 -10.46 14.84 19.27
N LEU A 123 -9.29 14.20 19.34
CA LEU A 123 -8.65 13.82 20.60
C LEU A 123 -8.25 15.04 21.45
N VAL A 124 -7.76 16.12 20.83
CA VAL A 124 -7.46 17.37 21.55
C VAL A 124 -8.72 18.03 22.10
N ILE A 125 -9.82 18.02 21.36
CA ILE A 125 -11.12 18.54 21.84
C ILE A 125 -11.61 17.69 23.03
N ILE A 126 -11.49 16.37 22.95
CA ILE A 126 -11.84 15.44 24.04
C ILE A 126 -10.96 15.71 25.27
N ASP A 127 -9.65 15.90 25.10
CA ASP A 127 -8.73 16.24 26.19
C ASP A 127 -9.11 17.56 26.84
N TYR A 128 -9.45 18.58 26.05
CA TYR A 128 -9.88 19.88 26.57
C TYR A 128 -11.18 19.77 27.40
N ILE A 129 -12.19 19.05 26.89
CA ILE A 129 -13.46 18.85 27.59
C ILE A 129 -13.23 18.04 28.89
N ILE A 130 -12.52 16.90 28.83
CA ILE A 130 -12.34 16.03 29.99
C ILE A 130 -11.38 16.65 31.02
N GLY A 131 -10.29 17.25 30.56
CA GLY A 131 -9.26 17.84 31.40
C GLY A 131 -9.76 19.07 32.15
N ASP A 132 -10.41 20.00 31.45
CA ASP A 132 -10.84 21.27 32.05
C ASP A 132 -12.19 21.15 32.77
N LEU A 133 -13.14 20.39 32.21
CA LEU A 133 -14.49 20.25 32.80
C LEU A 133 -14.55 19.18 33.89
N MET A 134 -13.89 18.04 33.71
CA MET A 134 -13.97 16.89 34.63
C MET A 134 -12.74 16.71 35.52
N LYS A 135 -11.66 17.48 35.31
CA LYS A 135 -10.41 17.43 36.09
C LYS A 135 -9.74 16.05 36.13
N VAL A 136 -9.88 15.24 35.08
CA VAL A 136 -9.25 13.92 34.98
C VAL A 136 -7.91 14.03 34.22
N THR A 137 -6.81 14.15 34.95
CA THR A 137 -5.48 14.40 34.35
C THR A 137 -4.82 13.15 33.75
N TYR A 138 -5.18 11.94 34.20
CA TYR A 138 -4.50 10.70 33.80
C TYR A 138 -4.72 10.32 32.32
N ILE A 139 -5.85 10.72 31.73
CA ILE A 139 -6.22 10.38 30.36
C ILE A 139 -5.35 11.14 29.35
N ARG A 140 -4.89 12.34 29.73
CA ARG A 140 -4.10 13.24 28.88
C ARG A 140 -2.83 12.62 28.32
N MET A 141 -2.14 11.83 29.14
CA MET A 141 -0.93 11.10 28.73
C MET A 141 -1.20 10.12 27.58
N TYR A 142 -2.29 9.36 27.66
CA TYR A 142 -2.68 8.41 26.62
C TYR A 142 -3.09 9.13 25.33
N ILE A 143 -3.79 10.26 25.45
CA ILE A 143 -4.18 11.08 24.30
C ILE A 143 -2.94 11.64 23.58
N ILE A 144 -2.00 12.24 24.31
CA ILE A 144 -0.77 12.80 23.73
C ILE A 144 0.06 11.69 23.05
N THR A 145 0.15 10.52 23.68
CA THR A 145 0.83 9.35 23.09
C THR A 145 0.15 8.91 21.79
N CYS A 146 -1.19 8.79 21.78
CA CYS A 146 -1.94 8.42 20.57
C CYS A 146 -1.69 9.40 19.41
N ILE A 147 -1.70 10.70 19.68
CA ILE A 147 -1.40 11.73 18.67
C ILE A 147 0.03 11.54 18.13
N GLY A 148 1.00 11.33 19.03
CA GLY A 148 2.38 11.00 18.65
C GLY A 148 2.45 9.76 17.76
N ALA A 149 1.71 8.70 18.09
CA ALA A 149 1.70 7.46 17.34
C ALA A 149 1.08 7.59 15.95
N MET A 150 0.04 8.40 15.81
CA MET A 150 -0.54 8.74 14.49
C MET A 150 0.45 9.52 13.62
N LEU A 151 1.17 10.48 14.19
CA LEU A 151 2.24 11.20 13.49
C LEU A 151 3.39 10.26 13.10
N GLY A 152 3.81 9.39 14.02
CA GLY A 152 4.86 8.40 13.79
C GLY A 152 4.50 7.43 12.66
N SER A 153 3.25 6.94 12.62
CA SER A 153 2.77 6.04 11.56
C SER A 153 2.74 6.74 10.19
N TRP A 154 2.31 8.00 10.14
CA TRP A 154 2.35 8.80 8.91
C TRP A 154 3.78 9.03 8.39
N VAL A 155 4.72 9.36 9.28
CA VAL A 155 6.14 9.51 8.92
C VAL A 155 6.76 8.17 8.51
N SER A 156 6.44 7.08 9.23
CA SER A 156 6.87 5.72 8.90
C SER A 156 6.47 5.36 7.48
N PHE A 157 5.20 5.59 7.11
CA PHE A 157 4.71 5.35 5.76
C PHE A 157 5.47 6.17 4.70
N GLY A 158 5.73 7.46 4.99
CA GLY A 158 6.49 8.34 4.09
C GLY A 158 7.92 7.85 3.84
N ALA A 159 8.61 7.42 4.90
CA ALA A 159 9.99 6.96 4.87
C ALA A 159 10.20 5.61 4.16
N ARG A 160 9.16 4.78 4.06
CA ARG A 160 9.27 3.47 3.37
C ARG A 160 9.53 3.65 1.87
N LYS A 161 10.59 2.99 1.37
CA LYS A 161 10.78 2.74 -0.06
C LYS A 161 9.75 1.67 -0.48
N TYR A 162 8.65 2.11 -1.07
CA TYR A 162 7.67 1.20 -1.66
C TYR A 162 8.23 0.67 -2.98
N SER A 163 8.64 -0.60 -3.00
CA SER A 163 8.87 -1.35 -4.25
C SER A 163 7.55 -2.03 -4.62
N ILE A 164 6.62 -1.27 -5.22
CA ILE A 164 5.36 -1.83 -5.71
C ILE A 164 5.71 -2.75 -6.90
N SER A 165 5.39 -4.04 -6.80
CA SER A 165 5.46 -4.94 -7.95
C SER A 165 4.35 -4.60 -8.95
N PHE A 166 4.51 -5.01 -10.22
CA PHE A 166 3.50 -4.73 -11.24
C PHE A 166 2.14 -5.35 -10.88
N GLU A 167 2.14 -6.55 -10.28
CA GLU A 167 0.93 -7.24 -9.83
C GLU A 167 0.27 -6.50 -8.65
N GLN A 168 1.09 -5.91 -7.78
CA GLN A 168 0.68 -5.10 -6.64
C GLN A 168 0.20 -3.69 -7.02
N LEU A 169 0.26 -3.27 -8.30
CA LEU A 169 -0.40 -2.02 -8.72
C LEU A 169 -1.91 -2.02 -8.43
N SER A 170 -2.50 -3.22 -8.36
CA SER A 170 -3.89 -3.43 -7.93
C SER A 170 -4.08 -3.43 -6.40
N LEU A 171 -3.02 -3.71 -5.63
CA LEU A 171 -3.03 -3.94 -4.17
C LEU A 171 -1.95 -3.12 -3.46
N LEU A 172 -2.36 -2.04 -2.80
CA LEU A 172 -1.44 -1.06 -2.23
C LEU A 172 -0.63 -1.54 -1.02
N GLU A 173 -1.13 -2.48 -0.23
CA GLU A 173 -0.47 -3.00 0.98
C GLU A 173 -0.69 -4.51 1.12
N GLU A 174 0.32 -5.22 1.61
CA GLU A 174 0.27 -6.68 1.90
C GLU A 174 -0.79 -7.02 2.97
N ASP A 175 -1.04 -6.11 3.94
CA ASP A 175 -2.01 -6.29 5.02
C ASP A 175 -3.45 -5.86 4.67
N MET A 176 -3.69 -5.28 3.48
CA MET A 176 -4.98 -4.76 3.02
C MET A 176 -5.73 -3.80 3.99
N MET A 177 -5.06 -3.25 5.00
CA MET A 177 -5.71 -2.40 6.00
C MET A 177 -5.99 -1.00 5.46
N GLY A 178 -7.25 -0.56 5.56
CA GLY A 178 -7.62 0.81 5.26
C GLY A 178 -6.94 1.82 6.21
N ALA A 179 -6.65 3.02 5.71
CA ALA A 179 -5.93 4.06 6.46
C ALA A 179 -6.55 4.38 7.85
N CYS A 180 -7.88 4.38 7.99
CA CYS A 180 -8.53 4.58 9.28
C CYS A 180 -8.28 3.43 10.26
N ILE A 181 -8.42 2.18 9.79
CA ILE A 181 -8.26 0.98 10.63
C ILE A 181 -6.83 0.93 11.15
N ARG A 182 -5.86 1.24 10.28
CA ARG A 182 -4.44 1.33 10.62
C ARG A 182 -4.18 2.32 11.77
N LEU A 183 -4.77 3.51 11.71
CA LEU A 183 -4.63 4.53 12.77
C LEU A 183 -5.24 4.08 14.10
N PHE A 184 -6.41 3.44 14.08
CA PHE A 184 -7.01 2.89 15.30
C PHE A 184 -6.17 1.77 15.89
N TYR A 185 -5.62 0.89 15.05
CA TYR A 185 -4.74 -0.19 15.47
C TYR A 185 -3.47 0.35 16.15
N VAL A 186 -2.78 1.31 15.50
CA VAL A 186 -1.60 1.99 16.07
C VAL A 186 -1.95 2.68 17.40
N GLY A 187 -3.09 3.38 17.45
CA GLY A 187 -3.57 4.02 18.67
C GLY A 187 -3.74 3.01 19.81
N ALA A 188 -4.44 1.90 19.56
CA ALA A 188 -4.64 0.84 20.54
C ALA A 188 -3.32 0.23 21.02
N CYS A 189 -2.40 -0.11 20.11
CA CYS A 189 -1.08 -0.62 20.45
C CYS A 189 -0.28 0.38 21.28
N SER A 190 -0.35 1.67 20.97
CA SER A 190 0.34 2.72 21.73
C SER A 190 -0.17 2.85 23.16
N ILE A 191 -1.49 2.72 23.38
CA ILE A 191 -2.09 2.73 24.71
C ILE A 191 -1.62 1.52 25.53
N ILE A 192 -1.65 0.33 24.93
CA ILE A 192 -1.17 -0.90 25.59
C ILE A 192 0.31 -0.78 25.95
N PHE A 193 1.11 -0.22 25.05
CA PHE A 193 2.53 -0.01 25.28
C PHE A 193 2.78 0.94 26.45
N VAL A 194 2.06 2.07 26.52
CA VAL A 194 2.14 2.99 27.67
C VAL A 194 1.65 2.36 28.96
N LEU A 195 0.64 1.49 28.91
CA LEU A 195 0.25 0.70 30.09
C LEU A 195 1.38 -0.19 30.59
N PHE A 196 2.11 -0.85 29.68
CA PHE A 196 3.26 -1.69 30.05
C PHE A 196 4.43 -0.88 30.62
N LEU A 197 4.64 0.34 30.14
CA LEU A 197 5.63 1.26 30.72
C LEU A 197 5.22 1.68 32.14
N ASN A 198 3.98 2.11 32.34
CA ASN A 198 3.50 2.57 33.64
C ASN A 198 3.39 1.45 34.68
N SER A 199 3.17 0.21 34.24
CA SER A 199 3.17 -0.95 35.13
C SER A 199 4.58 -1.50 35.43
N GLY A 200 5.63 -0.92 34.83
CA GLY A 200 7.01 -1.39 34.98
C GLY A 200 7.29 -2.74 34.30
N ILE A 201 6.40 -3.21 33.43
CA ILE A 201 6.59 -4.44 32.64
C ILE A 201 7.69 -4.24 31.59
N ILE A 202 7.77 -3.03 31.05
CA ILE A 202 8.79 -2.58 30.11
C ILE A 202 9.41 -1.30 30.67
N ASN A 203 10.75 -1.24 30.72
CA ASN A 203 11.47 -0.01 31.02
C ASN A 203 12.27 0.40 29.78
N ILE A 204 12.16 1.67 29.40
CA ILE A 204 12.90 2.25 28.28
C ILE A 204 13.64 3.47 28.78
N ASP A 205 14.94 3.47 28.56
CA ASP A 205 15.82 4.62 28.78
C ASP A 205 15.97 5.38 27.46
N ILE A 206 15.33 6.55 27.36
CA ILE A 206 15.47 7.45 26.22
C ILE A 206 16.45 8.57 26.60
N GLY A 207 17.73 8.37 26.28
CA GLY A 207 18.77 9.37 26.53
C GLY A 207 19.00 9.62 28.04
N LYS A 208 18.59 10.78 28.54
CA LYS A 208 18.72 11.16 29.97
C LYS A 208 17.39 11.10 30.75
N MET A 209 16.27 10.75 30.10
CA MET A 209 14.95 10.69 30.74
C MET A 209 14.59 9.23 31.01
N SER A 210 14.41 8.89 32.29
CA SER A 210 13.79 7.62 32.68
C SER A 210 12.28 7.71 32.52
N THR A 211 11.65 6.56 32.25
CA THR A 211 10.20 6.43 32.04
C THR A 211 9.38 6.67 33.32
N ASP A 212 10.04 6.84 34.48
CA ASP A 212 9.43 7.05 35.80
C ASP A 212 8.63 8.36 35.93
N ASN A 213 8.92 9.37 35.11
CA ASN A 213 8.24 10.69 35.13
C ASN A 213 7.36 10.93 33.90
N MET A 214 6.97 9.88 33.19
CA MET A 214 6.24 9.99 31.92
C MET A 214 4.89 10.70 32.06
N SER A 215 4.20 10.61 33.20
CA SER A 215 2.92 11.28 33.43
C SER A 215 2.99 12.82 33.42
N ASN A 216 4.14 13.39 33.79
CA ASN A 216 4.32 14.84 33.96
C ASN A 216 5.06 15.51 32.79
N ASN A 217 5.66 14.73 31.89
CA ASN A 217 6.43 15.27 30.77
C ASN A 217 5.72 15.03 29.42
N PRO A 218 5.01 16.02 28.87
CA PRO A 218 4.30 15.87 27.59
C PRO A 218 5.23 15.61 26.39
N GLU A 219 6.49 16.08 26.43
CA GLU A 219 7.47 15.84 25.38
C GLU A 219 7.88 14.36 25.32
N LEU A 220 8.06 13.74 26.49
CA LEU A 220 8.37 12.32 26.60
C LEU A 220 7.19 11.47 26.10
N GLN A 221 5.95 11.84 26.46
CA GLN A 221 4.74 11.17 26.00
C GLN A 221 4.61 11.20 24.47
N ALA A 222 4.80 12.38 23.88
CA ALA A 222 4.77 12.55 22.43
C ALA A 222 5.88 11.73 21.75
N THR A 223 7.09 11.71 22.32
CA THR A 223 8.22 10.95 21.79
C THR A 223 7.95 9.45 21.81
N VAL A 224 7.47 8.91 22.93
CA VAL A 224 7.08 7.50 23.04
C VAL A 224 5.99 7.16 22.02
N GLY A 225 4.98 8.02 21.89
CA GLY A 225 3.96 7.88 20.86
C GLY A 225 4.56 7.80 19.47
N VAL A 226 5.40 8.77 19.07
CA VAL A 226 6.05 8.80 17.76
C VAL A 226 6.86 7.52 17.53
N LEU A 227 7.61 7.04 18.53
CA LEU A 227 8.34 5.79 18.43
C LEU A 227 7.41 4.61 18.16
N CYS A 228 6.30 4.47 18.90
CA CYS A 228 5.28 3.45 18.65
C CYS A 228 4.75 3.49 17.21
N GLY A 229 4.47 4.69 16.69
CA GLY A 229 4.03 4.86 15.30
C GLY A 229 5.10 4.49 14.27
N LEU A 230 6.37 4.82 14.54
CA LEU A 230 7.48 4.50 13.64
C LEU A 230 7.70 2.99 13.51
N ILE A 231 7.58 2.25 14.61
CA ILE A 231 7.78 0.79 14.67
C ILE A 231 6.48 -0.02 14.57
N GLU A 232 5.39 0.61 14.11
CA GLU A 232 4.04 0.04 14.02
C GLU A 232 4.01 -1.43 13.54
N SER A 233 4.76 -1.75 12.47
CA SER A 233 4.73 -3.07 11.84
C SER A 233 5.22 -4.21 12.74
N LYS A 234 5.98 -3.90 13.79
CA LYS A 234 6.50 -4.87 14.76
C LYS A 234 5.90 -4.69 16.15
N LEU A 235 5.26 -3.55 16.41
CA LEU A 235 4.77 -3.20 17.74
C LEU A 235 3.76 -4.22 18.27
N GLY A 236 2.76 -4.60 17.47
CA GLY A 236 1.73 -5.55 17.90
C GLY A 236 2.28 -6.94 18.21
N ILE A 237 3.20 -7.45 17.37
CA ILE A 237 3.86 -8.75 17.58
C ILE A 237 4.69 -8.72 18.86
N ASN A 238 5.49 -7.68 19.06
CA ASN A 238 6.32 -7.54 20.25
C ASN A 238 5.50 -7.44 21.54
N ILE A 239 4.36 -6.72 21.51
CA ILE A 239 3.42 -6.65 22.64
C ILE A 239 2.86 -8.03 22.96
N TYR A 240 2.45 -8.78 21.94
CA TYR A 240 1.90 -10.13 22.10
C TYR A 240 2.93 -11.11 22.67
N GLU A 241 4.15 -11.14 22.11
CA GLU A 241 5.24 -11.96 22.63
C GLU A 241 5.59 -11.61 24.07
N LYS A 242 5.63 -10.31 24.40
CA LYS A 242 5.89 -9.87 25.77
C LYS A 242 4.77 -10.27 26.72
N ALA A 243 3.50 -10.12 26.32
CA ALA A 243 2.35 -10.55 27.12
C ALA A 243 2.41 -12.06 27.41
N LYS A 244 2.77 -12.88 26.41
CA LYS A 244 2.96 -14.31 26.57
C LYS A 244 4.04 -14.63 27.60
N SER A 245 5.19 -13.96 27.54
CA SER A 245 6.32 -14.17 28.47
C SER A 245 6.05 -13.82 29.94
N ILE A 246 4.93 -13.15 30.23
CA ILE A 246 4.53 -12.77 31.60
C ILE A 246 3.56 -13.79 32.19
N ILE A 247 2.81 -14.48 31.33
CA ILE A 247 1.79 -15.46 31.72
C ILE A 247 2.40 -16.87 31.82
N ASP A 248 3.45 -17.16 31.04
CA ASP A 248 4.29 -18.36 31.14
C ASP A 248 5.35 -18.22 32.24
#